data_AF-A0AA35P261-F1
#
_entry.id   AF-A0AA35P261-F1
#
_cell.length_a   1.000
_cell.length_b   1.000
_cell.length_c   1.000
_cell.angle_alpha   90.00
_cell.angle_beta   90.00
_cell.angle_gamma   90.00
#
_symmetry.space_group_name_H-M   'P 1'
#
loop_
_entity.id
_entity.type
_entity.pdbx_description
1 polymer ?
#
loop_
_entity_poly.entity_id
_entity_poly.type
_entity_poly.pdbx_seq_one_letter_code
_entity_poly.pdbx_strand_id
1 'polypeptide(L)'
;MEPEAKGLAGSQGVVGGDPGAPLPPPAAGAAAADIAAAHASQRKNQKALGAIVLSLEGSQLPLVEGLETAQEAYQALERVHHRTTAGAKIHTTRRLFEMKLRPGGNIRQHVTEMLSVFNELRLLQVNFSEELKVYILLSSLDKSYDNLCLSMESMSPQDLTLSYVTGRLSDEQERRVREGRSGAGSSTGCRGGGGQAR
;
A
#
# COMPACT_ATOMS: atom_id res chain seq x y z
N MET A 1 53.23 15.07 70.14
CA MET A 1 54.10 15.42 69.00
C MET A 1 53.34 16.43 68.16
N GLU A 2 53.75 17.70 68.23
CA GLU A 2 53.73 18.63 67.09
C GLU A 2 54.90 18.28 66.13
N PRO A 3 55.15 18.89 64.95
CA PRO A 3 54.56 20.08 64.26
C PRO A 3 53.67 19.66 63.06
N GLU A 4 53.27 20.46 62.05
CA GLU A 4 53.62 21.84 61.62
C GLU A 4 52.37 22.63 61.13
N ALA A 5 52.56 23.70 60.35
CA ALA A 5 51.66 24.85 60.20
C ALA A 5 51.79 25.56 58.83
N LYS A 6 50.73 26.29 58.41
CA LYS A 6 50.68 27.47 57.51
C LYS A 6 49.19 27.78 57.25
N GLY A 7 48.67 29.01 57.22
CA GLY A 7 49.26 30.36 57.16
C GLY A 7 48.46 31.16 56.10
N LEU A 8 47.45 31.96 56.48
CA LEU A 8 47.45 33.40 56.83
C LEU A 8 47.17 34.35 55.64
N ALA A 9 46.56 35.51 55.95
CA ALA A 9 46.10 36.60 55.06
C ALA A 9 44.86 36.28 54.17
N GLY A 10 43.86 37.15 53.96
CA GLY A 10 43.74 38.61 54.18
C GLY A 10 44.20 39.39 52.93
N SER A 11 43.55 40.44 52.43
CA SER A 11 42.33 41.19 52.80
C SER A 11 42.00 42.20 51.65
N GLN A 12 40.88 42.95 51.73
CA GLN A 12 40.46 44.01 50.76
C GLN A 12 40.02 43.45 49.38
N GLY A 13 39.01 43.96 48.64
CA GLY A 13 37.97 44.99 48.86
C GLY A 13 36.84 44.73 47.83
N VAL A 14 36.14 45.69 47.20
CA VAL A 14 36.09 47.17 47.27
C VAL A 14 34.66 47.65 46.91
N VAL A 15 34.32 48.88 47.31
CA VAL A 15 33.19 49.78 46.95
C VAL A 15 32.52 49.62 45.56
N GLY A 16 31.19 49.86 45.51
CA GLY A 16 30.54 50.45 44.33
C GLY A 16 29.11 49.96 44.08
N GLY A 17 28.10 50.83 44.26
CA GLY A 17 26.75 50.60 43.76
C GLY A 17 26.41 51.61 42.66
N ASP A 18 25.55 51.21 41.73
CA ASP A 18 24.68 52.10 40.96
C ASP A 18 23.42 51.30 40.50
N PRO A 19 22.27 51.93 40.23
CA PRO A 19 20.98 51.24 40.21
C PRO A 19 20.46 50.91 38.80
N GLY A 20 19.45 50.02 38.74
CA GLY A 20 18.39 50.12 37.74
C GLY A 20 18.74 49.81 36.28
N ALA A 21 19.31 48.64 35.98
CA ALA A 21 19.16 48.04 34.66
C ALA A 21 17.79 47.33 34.55
N PRO A 22 16.93 47.65 33.57
CA PRO A 22 15.66 46.94 33.40
C PRO A 22 15.92 45.51 32.91
N LEU A 23 15.19 44.56 33.49
CA LEU A 23 15.17 43.17 33.01
C LEU A 23 14.73 43.13 31.53
N PRO A 24 15.42 42.38 30.65
CA PRO A 24 14.92 42.18 29.29
C PRO A 24 13.59 41.40 29.33
N PRO A 25 12.56 41.81 28.58
CA PRO A 25 11.28 41.12 28.59
C PRO A 25 11.39 39.71 27.98
N PRO A 26 10.82 38.67 28.61
CA PRO A 26 10.92 37.30 28.11
C PRO A 26 9.99 37.05 26.91
N ALA A 27 10.57 36.53 25.83
CA ALA A 27 10.01 35.51 24.92
C ALA A 27 8.57 35.64 24.34
N ALA A 28 7.95 36.82 24.35
CA ALA A 28 6.58 37.02 23.80
C ALA A 28 6.43 36.63 22.31
N GLY A 29 7.52 36.68 21.54
CA GLY A 29 7.51 36.34 20.10
C GLY A 29 7.34 34.84 19.78
N ALA A 30 7.73 33.93 20.69
CA ALA A 30 7.59 32.50 20.46
C ALA A 30 6.14 32.04 20.68
N ALA A 31 5.57 32.39 21.85
CA ALA A 31 4.19 32.02 22.19
C ALA A 31 3.15 32.56 21.19
N ALA A 32 3.37 33.74 20.62
CA ALA A 32 2.49 34.31 19.59
C ALA A 32 2.47 33.49 18.28
N ALA A 33 3.62 32.88 17.91
CA ALA A 33 3.71 32.03 16.72
C ALA A 33 2.96 30.70 16.91
N ASP A 34 3.07 30.09 18.10
CA ASP A 34 2.37 28.85 18.44
C ASP A 34 0.84 29.04 18.47
N ILE A 35 0.36 30.16 19.03
CA ILE A 35 -1.07 30.52 19.03
C ILE A 35 -1.58 30.72 17.59
N ALA A 36 -0.82 31.41 16.73
CA ALA A 36 -1.20 31.60 15.33
C ALA A 36 -1.26 30.27 14.56
N ALA A 37 -0.32 29.35 14.82
CA ALA A 37 -0.31 28.01 14.25
C ALA A 37 -1.52 27.16 14.72
N ALA A 38 -1.89 27.24 16.00
CA ALA A 38 -3.06 26.56 16.56
C ALA A 38 -4.36 27.01 15.87
N HIS A 39 -4.58 28.33 15.74
CA HIS A 39 -5.76 28.85 15.02
C HIS A 39 -5.78 28.46 13.54
N ALA A 40 -4.62 28.42 12.87
CA ALA A 40 -4.51 27.95 11.49
C ALA A 40 -4.87 26.45 11.35
N SER A 41 -4.48 25.63 12.33
CA SER A 41 -4.86 24.21 12.41
C SER A 41 -6.37 24.04 12.62
N GLN A 42 -6.96 24.77 13.58
CA GLN A 42 -8.39 24.69 13.89
C GLN A 42 -9.27 25.13 12.71
N ARG A 43 -8.87 26.14 11.94
CA ARG A 43 -9.54 26.54 10.68
C ARG A 43 -9.51 25.44 9.62
N LYS A 44 -8.46 24.62 9.56
CA LYS A 44 -8.39 23.46 8.64
C LYS A 44 -9.31 22.34 9.14
N ASN A 45 -9.30 22.05 10.44
CA ASN A 45 -10.19 21.07 11.08
C ASN A 45 -11.67 21.39 10.83
N GLN A 46 -12.11 22.62 11.06
CA GLN A 46 -13.51 23.04 10.82
C GLN A 46 -13.93 22.90 9.36
N LYS A 47 -13.04 23.25 8.40
CA LYS A 47 -13.30 23.05 6.97
C LYS A 47 -13.41 21.58 6.60
N ALA A 48 -12.54 20.73 7.13
CA ALA A 48 -12.57 19.28 6.88
C ALA A 48 -13.82 18.62 7.49
N LEU A 49 -14.21 18.99 8.71
CA LEU A 49 -15.43 18.51 9.36
C LEU A 49 -16.67 18.92 8.56
N GLY A 50 -16.77 20.19 8.15
CA GLY A 50 -17.87 20.65 7.29
C GLY A 50 -17.93 19.91 5.96
N ALA A 51 -16.79 19.64 5.31
CA ALA A 51 -16.74 18.87 4.07
C ALA A 51 -17.17 17.41 4.26
N ILE A 52 -16.81 16.77 5.37
CA ILE A 52 -17.27 15.41 5.72
C ILE A 52 -18.79 15.43 5.91
N VAL A 53 -19.31 16.29 6.79
CA VAL A 53 -20.75 16.37 7.11
C VAL A 53 -21.60 16.64 5.86
N LEU A 54 -21.16 17.54 4.97
CA LEU A 54 -21.85 17.85 3.70
C LEU A 54 -21.76 16.72 2.66
N SER A 55 -20.86 15.76 2.83
CA SER A 55 -20.71 14.61 1.93
C SER A 55 -21.48 13.37 2.39
N LEU A 56 -22.04 13.38 3.61
CA LEU A 56 -22.81 12.27 4.16
C LEU A 56 -24.28 12.35 3.75
N GLU A 57 -24.90 11.19 3.55
CA GLU A 57 -26.35 11.08 3.48
C GLU A 57 -26.97 11.32 4.87
N GLY A 58 -28.20 11.87 4.91
CA GLY A 58 -28.91 12.15 6.16
C GLY A 58 -29.05 10.94 7.11
N SER A 59 -29.02 9.73 6.56
CA SER A 59 -29.01 8.46 7.28
C SER A 59 -27.76 8.23 8.15
N GLN A 60 -26.65 8.91 7.84
CA GLN A 60 -25.33 8.75 8.48
C GLN A 60 -24.93 9.92 9.37
N LEU A 61 -25.69 11.03 9.37
CA LEU A 61 -25.43 12.17 10.26
C LEU A 61 -25.36 11.81 11.77
N PRO A 62 -26.19 10.89 12.30
CA PRO A 62 -26.08 10.47 13.71
C PRO A 62 -24.75 9.79 14.08
N LEU A 63 -23.94 9.36 13.10
CA LEU A 63 -22.62 8.76 13.35
C LEU A 63 -21.54 9.81 13.65
N VAL A 64 -21.78 11.06 13.26
CA VAL A 64 -20.84 12.19 13.43
C VAL A 64 -21.40 13.32 14.31
N GLU A 65 -22.62 13.14 14.84
CA GLU A 65 -23.28 14.08 15.74
C GLU A 65 -22.49 14.20 17.07
N GLY A 66 -22.22 15.44 17.48
CA GLY A 66 -21.48 15.73 18.72
C GLY A 66 -19.95 15.58 18.64
N LEU A 67 -19.37 15.31 17.47
CA LEU A 67 -17.91 15.24 17.29
C LEU A 67 -17.33 16.62 16.92
N GLU A 68 -16.26 17.05 17.59
CA GLU A 68 -15.68 18.39 17.41
C GLU A 68 -14.54 18.41 16.38
N THR A 69 -13.90 17.26 16.11
CA THR A 69 -12.80 17.16 15.15
C THR A 69 -13.16 16.35 13.90
N ALA A 70 -12.61 16.78 12.77
CA ALA A 70 -12.69 16.05 11.51
C ALA A 70 -12.04 14.67 11.61
N GLN A 71 -11.04 14.52 12.50
CA GLN A 71 -10.37 13.26 12.78
C GLN A 71 -11.30 12.27 13.49
N GLU A 72 -12.04 12.70 14.52
CA GLU A 72 -13.03 11.87 15.20
C GLU A 72 -14.18 11.48 14.25
N ALA A 73 -14.70 12.45 13.49
CA ALA A 73 -15.73 12.19 12.49
C ALA A 73 -15.28 11.15 11.45
N TYR A 74 -14.05 11.28 10.92
CA TYR A 74 -13.47 10.29 10.02
C TYR A 74 -13.32 8.91 10.70
N GLN A 75 -12.83 8.85 11.94
CA GLN A 75 -12.68 7.57 12.67
C GLN A 75 -14.02 6.90 13.00
N ALA A 76 -15.07 7.67 13.29
CA ALA A 76 -16.42 7.13 13.52
C ALA A 76 -16.96 6.47 12.25
N LEU A 77 -16.84 7.14 11.11
CA LEU A 77 -17.19 6.59 9.80
C LEU A 77 -16.32 5.38 9.44
N GLU A 78 -15.01 5.43 9.71
CA GLU A 78 -14.07 4.33 9.46
C GLU A 78 -14.46 3.07 10.25
N ARG A 79 -14.87 3.19 11.52
CA ARG A 79 -15.31 2.04 12.34
C ARG A 79 -16.55 1.35 11.79
N VAL A 80 -17.47 2.10 11.17
CA VAL A 80 -18.76 1.58 10.67
C VAL A 80 -18.66 1.10 9.22
N HIS A 81 -18.00 1.85 8.35
CA HIS A 81 -17.92 1.56 6.91
C HIS A 81 -16.65 0.80 6.53
N HIS A 82 -15.51 1.11 7.14
CA HIS A 82 -14.24 0.39 6.96
C HIS A 82 -14.08 -0.72 8.01
N ARG A 83 -15.12 -1.55 8.19
CA ARG A 83 -15.09 -2.70 9.10
C ARG A 83 -14.17 -3.81 8.55
N THR A 84 -12.87 -3.57 8.67
CA THR A 84 -11.78 -4.40 8.20
C THR A 84 -11.61 -5.61 9.13
N THR A 85 -12.60 -6.51 9.12
CA THR A 85 -12.63 -7.65 10.03
C THR A 85 -11.46 -8.61 9.75
N ALA A 86 -10.94 -9.24 10.81
CA ALA A 86 -10.00 -10.33 10.66
C ALA A 86 -10.57 -11.46 9.76
N GLY A 87 -11.88 -11.71 9.84
CA GLY A 87 -12.59 -12.63 8.95
C GLY A 87 -12.46 -12.27 7.47
N ALA A 88 -12.68 -11.02 7.08
CA ALA A 88 -12.49 -10.55 5.70
C ALA A 88 -11.03 -10.71 5.26
N LYS A 89 -10.06 -10.28 6.08
CA LYS A 89 -8.63 -10.47 5.79
C LYS A 89 -8.29 -11.95 5.55
N ILE A 90 -8.73 -12.85 6.43
CA ILE A 90 -8.49 -14.29 6.35
C ILE A 90 -9.17 -14.89 5.10
N HIS A 91 -10.43 -14.54 4.84
CA HIS A 91 -11.20 -15.05 3.71
C HIS A 91 -10.57 -14.64 2.37
N THR A 92 -10.28 -13.35 2.19
CA THR A 92 -9.69 -12.85 0.93
C THR A 92 -8.25 -13.33 0.75
N THR A 93 -7.47 -13.47 1.83
CA THR A 93 -6.12 -14.06 1.77
C THR A 93 -6.18 -15.55 1.42
N ARG A 94 -7.11 -16.30 2.00
CA ARG A 94 -7.34 -17.71 1.66
C ARG A 94 -7.71 -17.85 0.18
N ARG A 95 -8.68 -17.05 -0.29
CA ARG A 95 -9.09 -17.00 -1.70
C ARG A 95 -7.90 -16.76 -2.63
N LEU A 96 -7.00 -15.83 -2.29
CA LEU A 96 -5.79 -15.56 -3.08
C LEU A 96 -4.91 -16.80 -3.27
N PHE A 97 -4.65 -17.57 -2.22
CA PHE A 97 -3.81 -18.77 -2.30
C PHE A 97 -4.53 -19.99 -2.90
N GLU A 98 -5.85 -20.05 -2.78
CA GLU A 98 -6.71 -21.07 -3.42
C GLU A 98 -6.94 -20.80 -4.91
N MET A 99 -6.70 -19.59 -5.41
CA MET A 99 -6.76 -19.27 -6.84
C MET A 99 -5.69 -20.05 -7.61
N LYS A 100 -6.15 -20.94 -8.51
CA LYS A 100 -5.32 -21.68 -9.46
C LYS A 100 -5.92 -21.56 -10.86
N LEU A 101 -5.06 -21.31 -11.84
CA LEU A 101 -5.45 -21.34 -13.25
C LEU A 101 -5.90 -22.77 -13.58
N ARG A 102 -7.09 -22.92 -14.16
CA ARG A 102 -7.57 -24.23 -14.63
C ARG A 102 -6.82 -24.64 -15.90
N PRO A 103 -6.59 -25.94 -16.17
CA PRO A 103 -6.04 -26.40 -17.43
C PRO A 103 -6.83 -25.85 -18.63
N GLY A 104 -6.15 -25.23 -19.59
CA GLY A 104 -6.79 -24.56 -20.73
C GLY A 104 -7.54 -23.26 -20.41
N GLY A 105 -7.45 -22.74 -19.19
CA GLY A 105 -8.06 -21.48 -18.77
C GLY A 105 -7.43 -20.23 -19.41
N ASN A 106 -8.15 -19.12 -19.37
CA ASN A 106 -7.67 -17.84 -19.90
C ASN A 106 -6.77 -17.13 -18.87
N ILE A 107 -5.46 -17.12 -19.11
CA ILE A 107 -4.49 -16.53 -18.18
C ILE A 107 -4.67 -15.01 -18.02
N ARG A 108 -5.14 -14.28 -19.06
CA ARG A 108 -5.38 -12.82 -18.96
C ARG A 108 -6.51 -12.49 -17.98
N GLN A 109 -7.54 -13.34 -17.96
CA GLN A 109 -8.62 -13.24 -16.97
C GLN A 109 -8.10 -13.57 -15.57
N HIS A 110 -7.39 -14.69 -15.40
CA HIS A 110 -6.81 -15.11 -14.12
C HIS A 110 -5.87 -14.06 -13.51
N VAL A 111 -4.98 -13.47 -14.32
CA VAL A 111 -4.13 -12.33 -13.92
C VAL A 111 -4.98 -11.16 -13.43
N THR A 112 -6.02 -10.77 -14.18
CA THR A 112 -6.88 -9.63 -13.84
C THR A 112 -7.64 -9.87 -12.53
N GLU A 113 -8.20 -11.08 -12.34
CA GLU A 113 -8.85 -11.48 -11.10
C GLU A 113 -7.87 -11.44 -9.91
N MET A 114 -6.64 -11.93 -10.09
CA MET A 114 -5.63 -11.95 -9.04
C MET A 114 -5.15 -10.53 -8.65
N LEU A 115 -4.97 -9.64 -9.63
CA LEU A 115 -4.69 -8.22 -9.40
C LEU A 115 -5.85 -7.53 -8.66
N SER A 116 -7.10 -7.90 -8.96
CA SER A 116 -8.27 -7.41 -8.21
C SER A 116 -8.23 -7.86 -6.74
N VAL A 117 -7.87 -9.12 -6.46
CA VAL A 117 -7.74 -9.64 -5.08
C VAL A 117 -6.59 -8.97 -4.33
N PHE A 118 -5.45 -8.68 -4.99
CA PHE A 118 -4.38 -7.88 -4.38
C PHE A 118 -4.82 -6.45 -4.03
N ASN A 119 -5.68 -5.84 -4.83
CA ASN A 119 -6.25 -4.52 -4.53
C ASN A 119 -7.27 -4.60 -3.39
N GLU A 120 -8.12 -5.63 -3.35
CA GLU A 120 -9.03 -5.90 -2.23
C GLU A 120 -8.25 -6.05 -0.91
N LEU A 121 -7.16 -6.82 -0.91
CA LEU A 121 -6.29 -7.00 0.26
C LEU A 121 -5.59 -5.70 0.68
N ARG A 122 -5.16 -4.86 -0.27
CA ARG A 122 -4.63 -3.52 0.02
C ARG A 122 -5.67 -2.64 0.73
N LEU A 123 -6.93 -2.64 0.28
CA LEU A 123 -8.03 -1.92 0.96
C LEU A 123 -8.24 -2.45 2.38
N LEU A 124 -8.10 -3.76 2.57
CA LEU A 124 -8.13 -4.41 3.89
C LEU A 124 -6.83 -4.23 4.70
N GLN A 125 -5.94 -3.30 4.34
CA GLN A 125 -4.66 -3.05 5.02
C GLN A 125 -3.79 -4.31 5.12
N VAL A 126 -3.75 -5.11 4.05
CA VAL A 126 -2.87 -6.28 3.87
C VAL A 126 -2.05 -6.06 2.60
N ASN A 127 -0.81 -5.62 2.76
CA ASN A 127 0.06 -5.26 1.65
C ASN A 127 1.06 -6.38 1.33
N PHE A 128 1.16 -6.72 0.05
CA PHE A 128 2.20 -7.61 -0.50
C PHE A 128 3.24 -6.77 -1.22
N SER A 129 4.53 -7.11 -1.05
CA SER A 129 5.61 -6.57 -1.89
C SER A 129 5.40 -6.98 -3.35
N GLU A 130 6.02 -6.26 -4.29
CA GLU A 130 5.90 -6.60 -5.72
C GLU A 130 6.44 -8.00 -6.01
N GLU A 131 7.60 -8.32 -5.46
CA GLU A 131 8.23 -9.65 -5.45
C GLU A 131 7.25 -10.76 -5.02
N LEU A 132 6.59 -10.61 -3.85
CA LEU A 132 5.63 -11.60 -3.37
C LEU A 132 4.40 -11.74 -4.29
N LYS A 133 3.95 -10.65 -4.93
CA LYS A 133 2.85 -10.73 -5.91
C LYS A 133 3.25 -11.55 -7.12
N VAL A 134 4.48 -11.39 -7.60
CA VAL A 134 5.02 -12.18 -8.71
C VAL A 134 5.13 -13.66 -8.33
N TYR A 135 5.70 -13.98 -7.17
CA TYR A 135 5.82 -15.38 -6.72
C TYR A 135 4.46 -16.05 -6.55
N ILE A 136 3.48 -15.36 -5.95
CA ILE A 136 2.10 -15.85 -5.82
C ILE A 136 1.49 -16.07 -7.21
N LEU A 137 1.64 -15.11 -8.13
CA LEU A 137 1.11 -15.20 -9.48
C LEU A 137 1.70 -16.39 -10.26
N LEU A 138 3.02 -16.57 -10.27
CA LEU A 138 3.67 -17.70 -10.94
C LEU A 138 3.28 -19.04 -10.30
N SER A 139 3.22 -19.11 -8.97
CA SER A 139 2.76 -20.32 -8.25
C SER A 139 1.29 -20.66 -8.50
N SER A 140 0.49 -19.72 -9.02
CA SER A 140 -0.94 -19.90 -9.28
C SER A 140 -1.24 -20.50 -10.66
N LEU A 141 -0.24 -20.60 -11.54
CA LEU A 141 -0.42 -21.07 -12.91
C LEU A 141 -0.60 -22.59 -12.97
N ASP A 142 -1.18 -23.05 -14.07
CA ASP A 142 -1.30 -24.46 -14.40
C ASP A 142 0.04 -25.01 -14.92
N LYS A 143 0.28 -26.32 -14.75
CA LYS A 143 1.50 -27.01 -15.17
C LYS A 143 1.87 -26.82 -16.63
N SER A 144 0.87 -26.56 -17.49
CA SER A 144 1.14 -26.21 -18.89
C SER A 144 2.01 -24.96 -19.07
N TYR A 145 2.20 -24.12 -18.04
CA TYR A 145 3.08 -22.94 -18.06
C TYR A 145 4.44 -23.15 -17.36
N ASP A 146 4.74 -24.34 -16.82
CA ASP A 146 5.97 -24.60 -16.04
C ASP A 146 7.25 -24.19 -16.79
N ASN A 147 7.34 -24.46 -18.09
CA ASN A 147 8.49 -24.05 -18.93
C ASN A 147 8.69 -22.52 -18.99
N LEU A 148 7.60 -21.74 -18.93
CA LEU A 148 7.68 -20.28 -18.88
C LEU A 148 8.10 -19.81 -17.49
N CYS A 149 7.54 -20.39 -16.43
CA CYS A 149 7.94 -20.14 -15.04
C CYS A 149 9.45 -20.36 -14.85
N LEU A 150 9.97 -21.53 -15.25
CA LEU A 150 11.39 -21.87 -15.17
C LEU A 150 12.29 -20.86 -15.93
N SER A 151 11.85 -20.37 -17.09
CA SER A 151 12.61 -19.34 -17.83
C SER A 151 12.69 -18.02 -17.06
N MET A 152 11.66 -17.70 -16.29
CA MET A 152 11.57 -16.46 -15.50
C MET A 152 12.26 -16.59 -14.13
N GLU A 153 12.26 -17.78 -13.53
CA GLU A 153 13.02 -18.12 -12.31
C GLU A 153 14.54 -17.98 -12.52
N SER A 154 15.02 -18.10 -13.77
CA SER A 154 16.43 -17.91 -14.12
C SER A 154 16.86 -16.44 -14.27
N MET A 155 15.92 -15.49 -14.19
CA MET A 155 16.20 -14.04 -14.33
C MET A 155 16.62 -13.42 -13.00
N SER A 156 17.19 -12.20 -13.05
CA SER A 156 17.48 -11.49 -11.81
C SER A 156 16.17 -11.10 -11.09
N PRO A 157 16.12 -11.13 -9.75
CA PRO A 157 14.93 -10.67 -9.01
C PRO A 157 14.60 -9.18 -9.24
N GLN A 158 15.54 -8.40 -9.77
CA GLN A 158 15.40 -6.96 -10.02
C GLN A 158 14.69 -6.68 -11.35
N ASP A 159 14.86 -7.56 -12.34
CA ASP A 159 14.18 -7.48 -13.63
C ASP A 159 12.74 -8.07 -13.56
N LEU A 160 12.49 -8.94 -12.58
CA LEU A 160 11.26 -9.70 -12.42
C LEU A 160 10.10 -8.89 -11.82
N THR A 161 9.75 -7.79 -12.49
CA THR A 161 8.64 -6.90 -12.15
C THR A 161 7.27 -7.48 -12.52
N LEU A 162 6.23 -7.01 -11.84
CA LEU A 162 4.85 -7.45 -12.08
C LEU A 162 4.35 -7.07 -13.48
N SER A 163 4.81 -5.93 -14.01
CA SER A 163 4.53 -5.50 -15.39
C SER A 163 5.20 -6.42 -16.42
N TYR A 164 6.47 -6.78 -16.22
CA TYR A 164 7.18 -7.72 -17.08
C TYR A 164 6.48 -9.09 -17.10
N VAL A 165 6.19 -9.66 -15.92
CA VAL A 165 5.50 -10.94 -15.76
C VAL A 165 4.17 -10.94 -16.50
N THR A 166 3.32 -9.94 -16.25
CA THR A 166 1.98 -9.88 -16.88
C THR A 166 2.02 -9.66 -18.39
N GLY A 167 3.05 -8.98 -18.91
CA GLY A 167 3.35 -8.91 -20.35
C GLY A 167 3.70 -10.30 -20.91
N ARG A 168 4.72 -10.97 -20.36
CA ARG A 168 5.17 -12.30 -20.81
C ARG A 168 4.06 -13.36 -20.79
N LEU A 169 3.21 -13.35 -19.76
CA LEU A 169 2.04 -14.24 -19.67
C LEU A 169 0.99 -13.94 -20.75
N SER A 170 0.86 -12.68 -21.17
CA SER A 170 -0.05 -12.28 -22.25
C SER A 170 0.48 -12.68 -23.63
N ASP A 171 1.78 -12.50 -23.89
CA ASP A 171 2.45 -12.94 -25.13
C ASP A 171 2.28 -14.46 -25.34
N GLU A 172 2.53 -15.25 -24.29
CA GLU A 172 2.44 -16.71 -24.32
C GLU A 172 0.99 -17.18 -24.56
N GLN A 173 0.00 -16.49 -23.99
CA GLN A 173 -1.42 -16.77 -24.26
C GLN A 173 -1.75 -16.55 -25.74
N GLU A 174 -1.29 -15.45 -26.33
CA GLU A 174 -1.56 -15.15 -27.74
C GLU A 174 -0.88 -16.18 -28.65
N ARG A 175 0.36 -16.57 -28.36
CA ARG A 175 1.08 -17.65 -29.06
C ARG A 175 0.28 -18.96 -29.03
N ARG A 176 -0.19 -19.39 -27.85
CA ARG A 176 -1.00 -20.61 -27.69
C ARG A 176 -2.33 -20.55 -28.43
N VAL A 177 -3.04 -19.42 -28.37
CA VAL A 177 -4.31 -19.22 -29.09
C VAL A 177 -4.10 -19.26 -30.61
N ARG A 178 -2.97 -18.72 -31.10
CA ARG A 178 -2.60 -18.78 -32.52
C ARG A 178 -2.26 -20.21 -32.97
N GLU A 179 -1.50 -20.96 -32.18
CA GLU A 179 -1.13 -22.35 -32.49
C GLU A 179 -2.34 -23.30 -32.44
N GLY A 180 -3.21 -23.17 -31.43
CA GLY A 180 -4.45 -23.93 -31.33
C GLY A 180 -5.41 -23.68 -32.50
N ARG A 181 -5.39 -22.49 -33.12
CA ARG A 181 -6.14 -22.19 -34.34
C ARG A 181 -5.52 -22.82 -35.60
N SER A 182 -4.21 -22.84 -35.72
CA SER A 182 -3.51 -23.46 -36.86
C SER A 182 -3.65 -24.99 -36.88
N GLY A 183 -3.74 -25.65 -35.73
CA GLY A 183 -3.85 -27.11 -35.63
C GLY A 183 -5.17 -27.71 -36.16
N ALA A 184 -6.24 -26.93 -36.25
CA ALA A 184 -7.56 -27.40 -36.68
C ALA A 184 -7.77 -27.43 -38.21
N GLY A 185 -6.80 -26.95 -39.01
CA GLY A 185 -6.97 -26.66 -40.44
C GLY A 185 -6.55 -27.76 -41.43
N SER A 186 -6.00 -28.89 -40.99
CA SER A 186 -5.37 -29.89 -41.88
C SER A 186 -5.98 -31.28 -41.79
N SER A 187 -7.22 -31.44 -42.25
CA SER A 187 -7.83 -32.77 -42.53
C SER A 187 -8.92 -32.78 -43.62
N THR A 188 -8.71 -32.06 -44.72
CA THR A 188 -9.52 -32.26 -45.95
C THR A 188 -8.77 -33.13 -46.95
N GLY A 189 -9.32 -34.32 -47.24
CA GLY A 189 -8.57 -35.42 -47.82
C GLY A 189 -8.49 -35.44 -49.35
N CYS A 190 -7.32 -35.80 -49.87
CA CYS A 190 -7.14 -36.26 -51.24
C CYS A 190 -7.53 -37.74 -51.35
N ARG A 191 -8.82 -38.02 -51.59
CA ARG A 191 -9.31 -39.38 -51.91
C ARG A 191 -10.07 -39.39 -53.24
N GLY A 192 -9.36 -39.04 -54.32
CA GLY A 192 -9.84 -39.22 -55.70
C GLY A 192 -9.56 -40.63 -56.18
N GLY A 193 -10.61 -41.41 -56.46
CA GLY A 193 -10.53 -42.75 -57.05
C GLY A 193 -11.23 -42.80 -58.42
N GLY A 194 -11.01 -43.89 -59.16
CA GLY A 194 -11.50 -44.10 -60.53
C GLY A 194 -10.35 -43.99 -61.53
N GLY A 195 -9.95 -45.03 -62.27
CA GLY A 195 -10.60 -46.30 -62.55
C GLY A 195 -11.19 -46.29 -63.95
N GLN A 196 -10.42 -46.78 -64.93
CA GLN A 196 -10.91 -47.13 -66.25
C GLN A 196 -10.44 -48.55 -66.57
N ALA A 197 -11.42 -49.46 -66.71
CA ALA A 197 -11.22 -50.76 -67.32
C ALA A 197 -11.06 -50.61 -68.84
N ARG A 198 -10.52 -51.64 -69.48
CA ARG A 198 -10.18 -51.67 -70.90
C ARG A 198 -10.68 -52.98 -71.53
#